data_AF-D9QM56-F1
#
_entry.id   AF-D9QM56-F1
#
_cell.length_a   1.000
_cell.length_b   1.000
_cell.length_c   1.000
_cell.angle_alpha   90.00
_cell.angle_beta   90.00
_cell.angle_gamma   90.00
#
_symmetry.space_group_name_H-M   'P 1'
#
loop_
_entity.id
_entity.type
_entity.pdbx_description
1 polymer ?
#
loop_
_entity_poly.entity_id
_entity_poly.type
_entity_poly.pdbx_seq_one_letter_code
_entity_poly.pdbx_strand_id
1 'polypeptide(L)'
;MLSPLIAAAALTLGLQDPVQTPPPPAEAPAASSPATPADDAPPAPEDTGLLTWDDLPEALRVEVETKLNKPPAQAVLMVEAAVAPDTDFRTVDHGDVLSEQTVRPAAFATIVAPARNGRKYGPAGAVLWAGINEDGDWWCWRNGDRYPTWFMPSDIYCYRDTDNDGDFDVTMENSMPETGLGQSRFQFTTLGRDERLRDVVTYAPGGQADFVEKVVLRYDGPAEARVAPDGRLVDGVVLFRLLTGPARPVPVSEGNALVRIERAAGGDGLDEVARIAVPLDAEGRGRVTDPRGISIEVDRVDLDGRASVKLTSGLPAGRTLLLPPPTRDDFLAMVNRMIGRSPA
;
A
#
# COMPACT_ATOMS: atom_id res chain seq x y z
N MET A 1 18.65 17.32 15.65
CA MET A 1 18.10 17.65 14.32
C MET A 1 17.32 16.49 13.67
N LEU A 2 17.33 15.28 14.24
CA LEU A 2 16.57 14.11 13.75
C LEU A 2 15.06 14.13 14.08
N SER A 3 14.65 14.72 15.20
CA SER A 3 13.25 14.68 15.68
C SER A 3 12.18 15.19 14.71
N PRO A 4 12.33 16.34 14.00
CA PRO A 4 11.26 16.81 13.10
C PRO A 4 11.14 15.99 11.82
N LEU A 5 12.23 15.36 11.35
CA LEU A 5 12.22 14.47 10.18
C LEU A 5 11.61 13.10 10.52
N ILE A 6 11.86 12.61 11.73
CA ILE A 6 11.26 11.38 12.26
C ILE A 6 9.75 11.56 12.53
N ALA A 7 9.31 12.75 12.96
CA ALA A 7 7.89 13.05 13.08
C ALA A 7 7.17 13.08 11.71
N ALA A 8 7.84 13.55 10.66
CA ALA A 8 7.29 13.52 9.30
C ALA A 8 7.12 12.08 8.76
N ALA A 9 8.07 11.19 9.07
CA ALA A 9 7.99 9.74 8.80
C ALA A 9 6.75 9.10 9.43
N ALA A 10 6.49 9.48 10.68
CA ALA A 10 5.39 9.00 11.48
C ALA A 10 4.03 9.47 10.91
N LEU A 11 3.97 10.73 10.46
CA LEU A 11 2.81 11.32 9.78
C LEU A 11 2.49 10.63 8.44
N THR A 12 3.49 10.21 7.65
CA THR A 12 3.26 9.38 6.44
C THR A 12 2.71 7.99 6.75
N LEU A 13 2.88 7.49 7.98
CA LEU A 13 2.28 6.26 8.50
C LEU A 13 0.99 6.49 9.32
N GLY A 14 0.40 7.70 9.24
CA GLY A 14 -0.85 8.03 9.93
C GLY A 14 -0.74 8.05 11.46
N LEU A 15 0.40 8.44 12.03
CA LEU A 15 0.54 8.67 13.48
C LEU A 15 0.07 10.08 13.85
N GLN A 16 -0.98 10.19 14.67
CA GLN A 16 -1.36 11.42 15.37
C GLN A 16 -1.05 11.26 16.87
N ASP A 17 -0.35 12.25 17.44
CA ASP A 17 -0.04 12.35 18.87
C ASP A 17 -1.27 12.67 19.73
N PRO A 18 -1.41 12.07 20.92
CA PRO A 18 -2.03 12.74 22.05
C PRO A 18 -0.97 13.49 22.90
N VAL A 19 -1.13 14.81 22.93
CA VAL A 19 -0.84 15.79 24.01
C VAL A 19 0.38 15.50 24.92
N GLN A 20 1.43 16.31 24.73
CA GLN A 20 2.55 16.47 25.66
C GLN A 20 2.12 16.91 27.07
N THR A 21 2.59 16.20 28.09
CA THR A 21 2.75 16.73 29.45
C THR A 21 4.24 16.97 29.73
N PRO A 22 4.63 18.07 30.40
CA PRO A 22 6.04 18.40 30.61
C PRO A 22 6.68 17.51 31.70
N PRO A 23 7.97 17.16 31.58
CA PRO A 23 8.69 16.41 32.61
C PRO A 23 9.16 17.32 33.77
N PRO A 24 9.27 16.79 35.00
CA PRO A 24 9.92 17.49 36.12
C PRO A 24 11.46 17.49 35.96
N PRO A 25 12.18 18.41 36.66
CA PRO A 25 13.58 18.72 36.38
C PRO A 25 14.59 17.74 36.96
N ALA A 26 15.77 17.77 36.33
CA ALA A 26 16.90 16.87 36.43
C ALA A 26 17.62 16.82 37.80
N GLU A 27 18.22 15.66 38.08
CA GLU A 27 19.25 15.48 39.11
C GLU A 27 20.61 15.19 38.44
N ALA A 28 21.67 15.71 39.06
CA ALA A 28 23.01 15.96 38.51
C ALA A 28 23.95 14.72 38.59
N PRO A 29 25.17 14.77 37.99
CA PRO A 29 25.87 13.59 37.48
C PRO A 29 26.80 12.93 38.51
N ALA A 30 27.04 11.63 38.36
CA ALA A 30 28.08 10.91 39.08
C ALA A 30 29.23 10.46 38.15
N ALA A 31 30.36 11.14 38.35
CA ALA A 31 31.76 10.74 38.28
C ALA A 31 32.22 9.60 37.34
N SER A 32 33.14 10.00 36.45
CA SER A 32 34.04 9.17 35.64
C SER A 32 35.07 8.41 36.48
N SER A 33 35.49 7.23 36.01
CA SER A 33 36.76 6.58 36.34
C SER A 33 37.10 5.48 35.32
N PRO A 34 38.38 5.08 35.20
CA PRO A 34 39.13 5.20 33.95
C PRO A 34 39.37 3.89 33.17
N ALA A 35 39.85 4.09 31.94
CA ALA A 35 40.16 3.09 30.93
C ALA A 35 41.22 2.07 31.36
N THR A 36 41.04 0.83 30.89
CA THR A 36 42.08 -0.21 30.82
C THR A 36 42.21 -0.65 29.35
N PRO A 37 43.43 -0.83 28.81
CA PRO A 37 43.64 -1.26 27.43
C PRO A 37 43.88 -2.78 27.33
N ALA A 38 43.25 -3.44 26.35
CA ALA A 38 43.67 -4.70 25.70
C ALA A 38 42.63 -5.00 24.59
N ASP A 39 42.96 -4.95 23.30
CA ASP A 39 43.73 -5.91 22.47
C ASP A 39 42.76 -6.76 21.62
N ASP A 40 42.98 -6.73 20.30
CA ASP A 40 42.35 -7.48 19.20
C ASP A 40 40.81 -7.58 19.17
N ALA A 41 40.16 -6.52 18.69
CA ALA A 41 38.82 -6.59 18.14
C ALA A 41 38.86 -7.04 16.66
N PRO A 42 37.96 -7.94 16.22
CA PRO A 42 37.77 -8.21 14.80
C PRO A 42 37.47 -6.90 14.05
N PRO A 43 37.81 -6.78 12.75
CA PRO A 43 37.54 -5.55 12.00
C PRO A 43 36.08 -5.17 12.23
N ALA A 44 35.88 -3.95 12.75
CA ALA A 44 34.55 -3.42 12.98
C ALA A 44 33.75 -3.62 11.69
N PRO A 45 32.49 -4.09 11.78
CA PRO A 45 31.62 -4.12 10.62
C PRO A 45 31.67 -2.72 10.01
N GLU A 46 31.90 -2.65 8.70
CA GLU A 46 31.93 -1.39 7.97
C GLU A 46 30.75 -0.55 8.45
N ASP A 47 31.04 0.63 9.00
CA ASP A 47 30.01 1.57 9.41
C ASP A 47 29.31 2.02 8.13
N THR A 48 28.29 1.27 7.74
CA THR A 48 27.44 1.56 6.59
C THR A 48 26.71 2.89 6.77
N GLY A 49 26.82 3.52 7.95
CA GLY A 49 26.12 4.74 8.31
C GLY A 49 24.61 4.55 8.43
N LEU A 50 24.06 3.37 8.15
CA LEU A 50 22.62 3.12 8.23
C LEU A 50 22.19 3.03 9.70
N LEU A 51 21.09 3.70 10.03
CA LEU A 51 20.41 3.48 11.31
C LEU A 51 19.91 2.05 11.34
N THR A 52 20.25 1.36 12.42
CA THR A 52 19.67 0.06 12.78
C THR A 52 18.49 0.24 13.72
N TRP A 53 17.73 -0.82 13.95
CA TRP A 53 16.60 -0.79 14.88
C TRP A 53 16.99 -0.33 16.27
N ASP A 54 18.15 -0.78 16.78
CA ASP A 54 18.61 -0.49 18.13
C ASP A 54 19.14 0.94 18.31
N ASP A 55 19.42 1.65 17.21
CA ASP A 55 19.82 3.06 17.24
C ASP A 55 18.64 4.01 17.45
N LEU A 56 17.39 3.50 17.36
CA LEU A 56 16.18 4.31 17.52
C LEU A 56 15.85 4.54 19.01
N PRO A 57 15.33 5.74 19.38
CA PRO A 57 14.82 5.98 20.72
C PRO A 57 13.78 4.94 21.13
N GLU A 58 13.84 4.47 22.38
CA GLU A 58 12.92 3.43 22.89
C GLU A 58 11.44 3.80 22.71
N ALA A 59 11.06 5.05 22.99
CA ALA A 59 9.69 5.52 22.76
C ALA A 59 9.22 5.33 21.31
N LEU A 60 10.09 5.61 20.34
CA LEU A 60 9.79 5.42 18.92
C LEU A 60 9.70 3.94 18.56
N ARG A 61 10.60 3.10 19.09
CA ARG A 61 10.53 1.65 18.86
C ARG A 61 9.20 1.07 19.35
N VAL A 62 8.78 1.44 20.56
CA VAL A 62 7.50 1.01 21.13
C VAL A 62 6.32 1.48 20.27
N GLU A 63 6.30 2.75 19.88
CA GLU A 63 5.26 3.31 19.03
C GLU A 63 5.17 2.59 17.67
N VAL A 64 6.29 2.40 16.99
CA VAL A 64 6.36 1.73 15.69
C VAL A 64 5.96 0.26 15.83
N GLU A 65 6.41 -0.44 16.87
CA GLU A 65 6.02 -1.83 17.14
C GLU A 65 4.51 -2.01 17.29
N THR A 66 3.79 -1.01 17.78
CA THR A 66 2.32 -1.08 17.84
C THR A 66 1.66 -1.06 16.46
N LYS A 67 2.38 -0.67 15.40
CA LYS A 67 1.90 -0.58 14.02
C LYS A 67 2.51 -1.62 13.08
N LEU A 68 3.69 -2.14 13.40
CA LEU A 68 4.32 -3.20 12.61
C LEU A 68 3.46 -4.46 12.59
N ASN A 69 3.54 -5.20 11.48
CA ASN A 69 2.76 -6.42 11.24
C ASN A 69 1.24 -6.22 11.25
N LYS A 70 0.75 -4.98 11.31
CA LYS A 70 -0.66 -4.65 11.13
C LYS A 70 -0.90 -4.14 9.71
N PRO A 71 -1.87 -4.69 8.97
CA PRO A 71 -2.12 -4.27 7.60
C PRO A 71 -2.70 -2.84 7.59
N PRO A 72 -2.27 -1.99 6.65
CA PRO A 72 -2.99 -0.74 6.38
C PRO A 72 -4.40 -1.06 5.87
N ALA A 73 -5.28 -0.07 6.01
CA ALA A 73 -6.66 -0.16 5.54
C ALA A 73 -6.70 -0.50 4.04
N GLN A 74 -7.34 -1.62 3.68
CA GLN A 74 -7.51 -2.06 2.30
C GLN A 74 -8.60 -3.13 2.15
N ALA A 75 -8.97 -3.45 0.90
CA ALA A 75 -9.79 -4.62 0.61
C ALA A 75 -8.98 -5.92 0.68
N VAL A 76 -9.62 -6.98 1.15
CA VAL A 76 -9.02 -8.32 1.10
C VAL A 76 -9.41 -9.02 -0.20
N LEU A 77 -8.42 -9.51 -0.94
CA LEU A 77 -8.61 -9.93 -2.32
C LEU A 77 -8.49 -11.42 -2.51
N MET A 78 -9.12 -11.90 -3.57
CA MET A 78 -8.90 -13.20 -4.19
C MET A 78 -8.33 -12.97 -5.58
N VAL A 79 -7.09 -13.42 -5.80
CA VAL A 79 -6.45 -13.49 -7.11
C VAL A 79 -6.94 -14.77 -7.79
N GLU A 80 -7.55 -14.65 -8.97
CA GLU A 80 -8.16 -15.80 -9.64
C GLU A 80 -7.12 -16.79 -10.20
N ALA A 81 -6.02 -16.27 -10.74
CA ALA A 81 -4.93 -17.06 -11.29
C ALA A 81 -3.58 -16.35 -11.08
N ALA A 82 -2.56 -17.15 -10.82
CA ALA A 82 -1.17 -16.67 -10.83
C ALA A 82 -0.72 -16.40 -12.26
N VAL A 83 0.22 -15.47 -12.43
CA VAL A 83 0.87 -15.21 -13.72
C VAL A 83 1.84 -16.33 -14.02
N ALA A 84 1.86 -16.78 -15.28
CA ALA A 84 2.89 -17.69 -15.75
C ALA A 84 4.25 -16.95 -15.75
N PRO A 85 5.29 -17.51 -15.12
CA PRO A 85 6.62 -16.93 -15.18
C PRO A 85 7.11 -16.78 -16.63
N ASP A 86 7.79 -15.68 -16.92
CA ASP A 86 8.49 -15.49 -18.18
C ASP A 86 9.56 -16.60 -18.34
N THR A 87 9.67 -17.19 -19.53
CA THR A 87 10.73 -18.17 -19.84
C THR A 87 12.06 -17.48 -20.11
N ASP A 88 11.99 -16.38 -20.86
CA ASP A 88 13.13 -15.61 -21.35
C ASP A 88 12.98 -14.13 -20.98
N PHE A 89 14.09 -13.40 -21.06
CA PHE A 89 14.04 -11.94 -20.94
C PHE A 89 13.34 -11.32 -22.15
N ARG A 90 12.53 -10.29 -21.91
CA ARG A 90 11.88 -9.47 -22.94
C ARG A 90 12.27 -8.02 -22.79
N THR A 91 12.37 -7.33 -23.92
CA THR A 91 12.56 -5.88 -23.92
C THR A 91 11.24 -5.19 -23.60
N VAL A 92 11.27 -4.26 -22.64
CA VAL A 92 10.15 -3.41 -22.26
C VAL A 92 10.55 -1.93 -22.34
N ASP A 93 9.59 -1.09 -22.68
CA ASP A 93 9.68 0.37 -22.71
C ASP A 93 8.70 0.98 -21.70
N HIS A 94 8.88 2.27 -21.36
CA HIS A 94 8.06 2.96 -20.38
C HIS A 94 6.56 2.80 -20.70
N GLY A 95 5.79 2.33 -19.72
CA GLY A 95 4.36 2.10 -19.86
C GLY A 95 3.97 0.66 -20.22
N ASP A 96 4.92 -0.18 -20.63
CA ASP A 96 4.65 -1.57 -20.98
C ASP A 96 4.16 -2.38 -19.79
N VAL A 97 3.16 -3.23 -20.05
CA VAL A 97 2.55 -4.11 -19.05
C VAL A 97 3.30 -5.42 -19.01
N LEU A 98 3.87 -5.74 -17.85
CA LEU A 98 4.52 -7.03 -17.60
C LEU A 98 3.49 -8.12 -17.32
N SER A 99 2.48 -7.80 -16.52
CA SER A 99 1.42 -8.74 -16.18
C SER A 99 0.10 -8.06 -15.86
N GLU A 100 -0.98 -8.78 -16.11
CA GLU A 100 -2.35 -8.44 -15.71
C GLU A 100 -2.96 -9.65 -15.01
N GLN A 101 -3.56 -9.44 -13.84
CA GLN A 101 -4.23 -10.48 -13.05
C GLN A 101 -5.63 -10.04 -12.66
N THR A 102 -6.60 -10.93 -12.81
CA THR A 102 -7.97 -10.69 -12.35
C THR A 102 -8.09 -10.88 -10.85
N VAL A 103 -8.74 -9.93 -10.20
CA VAL A 103 -8.98 -9.94 -8.75
C VAL A 103 -10.43 -9.62 -8.44
N ARG A 104 -10.90 -10.16 -7.31
CA ARG A 104 -12.21 -9.89 -6.71
C ARG A 104 -12.09 -9.83 -5.19
N PRO A 105 -13.09 -9.33 -4.45
CA PRO A 105 -13.07 -9.46 -3.00
C PRO A 105 -13.02 -10.92 -2.53
N ALA A 106 -12.30 -11.17 -1.44
CA ALA A 106 -12.05 -12.51 -0.94
C ALA A 106 -13.28 -13.18 -0.31
N ALA A 107 -14.20 -12.38 0.22
CA ALA A 107 -15.44 -12.83 0.84
C ALA A 107 -16.50 -11.74 0.75
N PHE A 108 -17.75 -12.19 0.93
CA PHE A 108 -18.94 -11.34 0.94
C PHE A 108 -19.77 -11.58 2.19
N ALA A 109 -20.51 -10.54 2.59
CA ALA A 109 -21.60 -10.60 3.54
C ALA A 109 -22.81 -9.86 2.96
N THR A 110 -24.00 -10.08 3.51
CA THR A 110 -25.22 -9.39 3.07
C THR A 110 -25.95 -8.78 4.26
N ILE A 111 -26.39 -7.53 4.13
CA ILE A 111 -27.22 -6.87 5.15
C ILE A 111 -28.59 -7.55 5.19
N VAL A 112 -28.98 -8.06 6.36
CA VAL A 112 -30.29 -8.69 6.62
C VAL A 112 -31.25 -7.65 7.20
N ALA A 113 -30.83 -6.97 8.27
CA ALA A 113 -31.59 -5.90 8.90
C ALA A 113 -30.81 -4.58 8.76
N PRO A 114 -31.26 -3.64 7.90
CA PRO A 114 -30.54 -2.39 7.67
C PRO A 114 -30.82 -1.35 8.75
N ALA A 115 -29.91 -0.38 8.88
CA ALA A 115 -30.16 0.85 9.64
C ALA A 115 -31.33 1.65 9.01
N ARG A 116 -31.91 2.59 9.77
CA ARG A 116 -33.07 3.39 9.29
C ARG A 116 -32.82 4.11 7.97
N ASN A 117 -31.59 4.55 7.74
CA ASN A 117 -31.15 5.15 6.48
C ASN A 117 -30.44 4.12 5.59
N GLY A 118 -31.13 3.04 5.23
CA GLY A 118 -30.59 1.99 4.36
C GLY A 118 -30.10 2.51 3.01
N ARG A 119 -30.61 3.64 2.52
CA ARG A 119 -30.05 4.30 1.31
C ARG A 119 -28.59 4.74 1.51
N LYS A 120 -28.24 5.24 2.70
CA LYS A 120 -26.87 5.65 3.04
C LYS A 120 -26.01 4.42 3.36
N TYR A 121 -26.49 3.63 4.32
CA TYR A 121 -25.73 2.58 4.99
C TYR A 121 -25.83 1.19 4.31
N GLY A 122 -26.66 1.06 3.28
CA GLY A 122 -26.92 -0.20 2.60
C GLY A 122 -28.31 -0.74 2.94
N PRO A 123 -29.17 -0.99 1.93
CA PRO A 123 -30.49 -1.55 2.15
C PRO A 123 -30.40 -3.04 2.54
N ALA A 124 -31.53 -3.62 2.96
CA ALA A 124 -31.64 -5.07 3.07
C ALA A 124 -31.27 -5.73 1.72
N GLY A 125 -30.41 -6.76 1.76
CA GLY A 125 -29.87 -7.41 0.57
C GLY A 125 -28.60 -6.74 -0.01
N ALA A 126 -28.12 -5.64 0.57
CA ALA A 126 -26.87 -5.02 0.16
C ALA A 126 -25.68 -5.98 0.39
N VAL A 127 -24.87 -6.19 -0.65
CA VAL A 127 -23.68 -7.03 -0.60
C VAL A 127 -22.49 -6.21 -0.11
N LEU A 128 -21.88 -6.68 0.97
CA LEU A 128 -20.67 -6.15 1.58
C LEU A 128 -19.46 -6.98 1.12
N TRP A 129 -18.30 -6.36 1.00
CA TRP A 129 -17.05 -7.04 0.71
C TRP A 129 -16.05 -6.96 1.87
N ALA A 130 -15.18 -7.96 1.98
CA ALA A 130 -14.18 -7.99 3.04
C ALA A 130 -13.11 -6.89 2.89
N GLY A 131 -12.90 -6.14 3.96
CA GLY A 131 -11.80 -5.20 4.17
C GLY A 131 -11.01 -5.56 5.44
N ILE A 132 -9.86 -4.92 5.62
CA ILE A 132 -9.00 -5.10 6.79
C ILE A 132 -8.27 -3.80 7.12
N ASN A 133 -7.97 -3.56 8.39
CA ASN A 133 -7.03 -2.53 8.85
C ASN A 133 -6.25 -3.03 10.09
N GLU A 134 -5.60 -2.10 10.80
CA GLU A 134 -4.88 -2.39 12.04
C GLU A 134 -5.74 -2.92 13.19
N ASP A 135 -7.05 -2.67 13.16
CA ASP A 135 -7.99 -3.10 14.19
C ASP A 135 -8.61 -4.48 13.90
N GLY A 136 -8.54 -4.96 12.65
CA GLY A 136 -9.04 -6.28 12.25
C GLY A 136 -9.84 -6.28 10.95
N ASP A 137 -10.73 -7.26 10.82
CA ASP A 137 -11.59 -7.46 9.65
C ASP A 137 -12.79 -6.49 9.65
N TRP A 138 -13.16 -6.06 8.45
CA TRP A 138 -14.28 -5.15 8.17
C TRP A 138 -15.13 -5.67 7.02
N TRP A 139 -16.39 -5.25 6.97
CA TRP A 139 -17.33 -5.49 5.88
C TRP A 139 -17.75 -4.18 5.26
N CYS A 140 -17.33 -3.94 4.02
CA CYS A 140 -17.48 -2.64 3.37
C CYS A 140 -18.59 -2.64 2.33
N TRP A 141 -19.30 -1.52 2.25
CA TRP A 141 -20.40 -1.21 1.34
C TRP A 141 -20.05 0.05 0.54
N ARG A 142 -20.47 0.10 -0.73
CA ARG A 142 -20.36 1.30 -1.57
C ARG A 142 -21.74 1.80 -1.90
N ASN A 143 -22.03 3.06 -1.59
CA ASN A 143 -23.35 3.62 -1.85
C ASN A 143 -23.54 3.99 -3.33
N GLY A 144 -24.27 3.17 -4.11
CA GLY A 144 -24.53 3.46 -5.52
C GLY A 144 -25.59 4.54 -5.82
N ASP A 145 -26.39 4.96 -4.84
CA ASP A 145 -27.68 5.64 -5.08
C ASP A 145 -27.58 7.14 -5.42
N ARG A 146 -26.39 7.73 -5.42
CA ARG A 146 -26.18 9.14 -5.83
C ARG A 146 -25.84 9.30 -7.31
N TYR A 147 -25.49 8.23 -8.02
CA TYR A 147 -25.05 8.33 -9.40
C TYR A 147 -25.67 7.22 -10.26
N PRO A 148 -26.69 7.53 -11.11
CA PRO A 148 -27.34 6.54 -11.98
C PRO A 148 -26.44 5.98 -13.08
N THR A 149 -25.15 6.30 -13.02
CA THR A 149 -24.11 5.80 -13.89
C THR A 149 -22.89 5.46 -13.05
N TRP A 150 -22.68 4.17 -12.84
CA TRP A 150 -21.70 3.47 -11.99
C TRP A 150 -20.20 3.77 -12.25
N PHE A 151 -19.86 4.93 -12.81
CA PHE A 151 -18.51 5.26 -13.24
C PHE A 151 -17.73 6.20 -12.32
N MET A 152 -18.32 6.67 -11.21
CA MET A 152 -17.60 7.46 -10.20
C MET A 152 -17.75 6.86 -8.80
N PRO A 153 -16.68 6.87 -7.98
CA PRO A 153 -16.73 6.46 -6.59
C PRO A 153 -17.68 7.28 -5.73
N SER A 154 -18.33 6.61 -4.80
CA SER A 154 -19.17 7.17 -3.75
C SER A 154 -18.60 6.78 -2.39
N ASP A 155 -19.17 7.33 -1.31
CA ASP A 155 -18.76 7.01 0.06
C ASP A 155 -18.72 5.48 0.28
N ILE A 156 -17.64 5.03 0.92
CA ILE A 156 -17.50 3.64 1.39
C ILE A 156 -17.85 3.61 2.88
N TYR A 157 -18.74 2.70 3.25
CA TYR A 157 -19.12 2.46 4.64
C TYR A 157 -18.60 1.09 5.05
N CYS A 158 -17.72 1.03 6.04
CA CYS A 158 -17.17 -0.22 6.54
C CYS A 158 -17.71 -0.51 7.94
N TYR A 159 -18.25 -1.70 8.10
CA TYR A 159 -18.84 -2.20 9.32
C TYR A 159 -17.93 -3.22 9.98
N ARG A 160 -17.99 -3.27 11.31
CA ARG A 160 -17.33 -4.31 12.08
C ARG A 160 -18.31 -4.82 13.13
N ASP A 161 -18.20 -6.11 13.38
CA ASP A 161 -18.89 -6.88 14.41
C ASP A 161 -17.78 -7.32 15.37
N THR A 162 -17.62 -6.62 16.50
CA THR A 162 -16.46 -6.84 17.39
C THR A 162 -16.61 -8.06 18.30
N ASP A 163 -17.84 -8.51 18.58
CA ASP A 163 -18.14 -9.65 19.45
C ASP A 163 -18.67 -10.89 18.71
N ASN A 164 -18.79 -10.80 17.38
CA ASN A 164 -19.14 -11.86 16.45
C ASN A 164 -20.54 -12.45 16.74
N ASP A 165 -21.50 -11.58 17.08
CA ASP A 165 -22.88 -11.96 17.35
C ASP A 165 -23.80 -11.88 16.11
N GLY A 166 -23.27 -11.39 14.99
CA GLY A 166 -24.00 -11.20 13.72
C GLY A 166 -24.57 -9.79 13.54
N ASP A 167 -24.33 -8.90 14.49
CA ASP A 167 -24.71 -7.50 14.43
C ASP A 167 -23.47 -6.60 14.36
N PHE A 168 -23.53 -5.58 13.50
CA PHE A 168 -22.48 -4.58 13.47
C PHE A 168 -22.63 -3.60 14.62
N ASP A 169 -21.53 -3.34 15.33
CA ASP A 169 -21.45 -2.42 16.46
C ASP A 169 -20.57 -1.20 16.16
N VAL A 170 -19.73 -1.27 15.11
CA VAL A 170 -18.86 -0.17 14.66
C VAL A 170 -19.09 0.14 13.19
N THR A 171 -18.99 1.43 12.82
CA THR A 171 -19.08 1.87 11.41
C THR A 171 -18.16 3.04 11.12
N MET A 172 -17.41 2.92 10.04
CA MET A 172 -16.56 3.96 9.49
C MET A 172 -17.09 4.44 8.14
N GLU A 173 -17.06 5.75 7.91
CA GLU A 173 -17.34 6.38 6.62
C GLU A 173 -16.05 6.93 6.01
N ASN A 174 -15.67 6.37 4.87
CA ASN A 174 -14.68 6.95 4.00
C ASN A 174 -15.36 7.92 3.03
N SER A 175 -15.39 9.19 3.43
CA SER A 175 -15.92 10.30 2.63
C SER A 175 -14.83 11.05 1.85
N MET A 176 -13.78 10.36 1.35
CA MET A 176 -12.76 11.02 0.56
C MET A 176 -13.38 11.68 -0.69
N PRO A 177 -12.90 12.88 -1.11
CA PRO A 177 -13.33 13.49 -2.35
C PRO A 177 -13.16 12.50 -3.51
N GLU A 178 -14.05 12.53 -4.50
CA GLU A 178 -14.12 11.54 -5.60
C GLU A 178 -12.79 11.36 -6.36
N THR A 179 -11.97 12.42 -6.44
CA THR A 179 -10.63 12.38 -7.03
C THR A 179 -9.58 11.61 -6.21
N GLY A 180 -9.85 11.36 -4.92
CA GLY A 180 -8.99 10.63 -4.00
C GLY A 180 -9.41 9.18 -3.73
N LEU A 181 -10.58 8.74 -4.22
CA LEU A 181 -11.08 7.37 -4.05
C LEU A 181 -10.57 6.39 -5.12
N GLY A 182 -9.83 6.88 -6.13
CA GLY A 182 -9.35 6.07 -7.25
C GLY A 182 -10.46 5.58 -8.20
N GLN A 183 -10.08 4.91 -9.27
CA GLN A 183 -10.91 4.16 -10.21
C GLN A 183 -11.36 2.79 -9.69
N SER A 184 -10.74 2.24 -8.64
CA SER A 184 -11.20 0.99 -8.04
C SER A 184 -12.61 1.11 -7.43
N ARG A 185 -13.37 0.01 -7.51
CA ARG A 185 -14.70 -0.21 -6.93
C ARG A 185 -14.64 -0.67 -5.48
N PHE A 186 -13.60 -1.38 -5.08
CA PHE A 186 -13.50 -1.94 -3.73
C PHE A 186 -12.17 -1.67 -3.02
N GLN A 187 -11.11 -1.27 -3.71
CA GLN A 187 -9.87 -0.85 -3.06
C GLN A 187 -10.06 0.50 -2.36
N PHE A 188 -9.39 0.64 -1.22
CA PHE A 188 -9.30 1.86 -0.45
C PHE A 188 -7.98 1.83 0.33
N THR A 189 -7.52 2.99 0.79
CA THR A 189 -6.29 3.13 1.59
C THR A 189 -6.57 3.69 2.99
N THR A 190 -7.84 3.98 3.30
CA THR A 190 -8.31 4.44 4.59
C THR A 190 -9.77 3.99 4.80
N LEU A 191 -10.15 3.76 6.06
CA LEU A 191 -11.55 3.53 6.43
C LEU A 191 -12.32 4.84 6.65
N GLY A 192 -11.62 5.97 6.77
CA GLY A 192 -12.22 7.27 7.04
C GLY A 192 -12.49 7.53 8.52
N ARG A 193 -13.68 8.02 8.86
CA ARG A 193 -14.04 8.49 10.21
C ARG A 193 -15.17 7.69 10.83
N ASP A 194 -15.18 7.63 12.15
CA ASP A 194 -16.28 7.02 12.92
C ASP A 194 -17.59 7.80 12.71
N GLU A 195 -18.64 7.08 12.32
CA GLU A 195 -20.00 7.63 12.14
C GLU A 195 -20.93 7.31 13.32
N ARG A 196 -20.51 6.47 14.26
CA ARG A 196 -21.31 5.89 15.35
C ARG A 196 -22.63 5.31 14.87
N LEU A 197 -22.64 3.99 14.66
CA LEU A 197 -23.86 3.27 14.31
C LEU A 197 -24.90 3.41 15.44
N ARG A 198 -26.04 4.05 15.17
CA ARG A 198 -27.11 4.27 16.17
C ARG A 198 -28.19 3.20 16.15
N ASP A 199 -28.28 2.46 15.06
CA ASP A 199 -29.24 1.38 14.83
C ASP A 199 -28.45 0.08 14.70
N VAL A 200 -28.99 -1.04 15.16
CA VAL A 200 -28.38 -2.36 14.93
C VAL A 200 -28.47 -2.71 13.45
N VAL A 201 -27.36 -3.16 12.85
CA VAL A 201 -27.32 -3.66 11.47
C VAL A 201 -26.90 -5.13 11.48
N THR A 202 -27.85 -6.02 11.22
CA THR A 202 -27.61 -7.47 11.20
C THR A 202 -27.14 -7.92 9.82
N TYR A 203 -26.17 -8.84 9.76
CA TYR A 203 -25.67 -9.41 8.51
C TYR A 203 -25.67 -10.94 8.50
N ALA A 204 -25.51 -11.51 7.31
CA ALA A 204 -25.23 -12.93 7.12
C ALA A 204 -24.01 -13.10 6.20
N PRO A 205 -23.10 -14.05 6.50
CA PRO A 205 -22.03 -14.40 5.59
C PRO A 205 -22.57 -14.89 4.24
N GLY A 206 -21.89 -14.49 3.16
CA GLY A 206 -22.26 -14.83 1.79
C GLY A 206 -22.92 -13.68 1.03
N GLY A 207 -23.41 -14.01 -0.17
CA GLY A 207 -23.79 -13.03 -1.19
C GLY A 207 -22.86 -13.09 -2.40
N GLN A 208 -23.23 -12.39 -3.46
CA GLN A 208 -22.42 -12.30 -4.67
C GLN A 208 -22.66 -10.96 -5.35
N ALA A 209 -21.57 -10.31 -5.74
CA ALA A 209 -21.59 -9.13 -6.58
C ALA A 209 -20.51 -9.25 -7.65
N ASP A 210 -20.72 -8.59 -8.79
CA ASP A 210 -19.78 -8.57 -9.93
C ASP A 210 -18.66 -7.54 -9.69
N PHE A 211 -17.93 -7.74 -8.58
CA PHE A 211 -16.75 -6.98 -8.22
C PHE A 211 -15.52 -7.65 -8.84
N VAL A 212 -15.32 -7.43 -10.14
CA VAL A 212 -14.16 -7.92 -10.87
C VAL A 212 -13.29 -6.75 -11.32
N GLU A 213 -12.03 -6.77 -10.91
CA GLU A 213 -11.00 -5.80 -11.24
C GLU A 213 -9.75 -6.49 -11.76
N LYS A 214 -8.79 -5.68 -12.18
CA LYS A 214 -7.46 -6.15 -12.56
C LYS A 214 -6.39 -5.47 -11.73
N VAL A 215 -5.34 -6.24 -11.44
CA VAL A 215 -4.05 -5.75 -10.94
C VAL A 215 -3.05 -5.83 -12.08
N VAL A 216 -2.34 -4.74 -12.33
CA VAL A 216 -1.41 -4.59 -13.45
C VAL A 216 -0.03 -4.25 -12.91
N LEU A 217 0.99 -4.96 -13.38
CA LEU A 217 2.38 -4.60 -13.17
C LEU A 217 2.90 -3.92 -14.43
N ARG A 218 3.29 -2.65 -14.31
CA ARG A 218 3.74 -1.81 -15.43
C ARG A 218 5.18 -1.35 -15.21
N TYR A 219 5.98 -1.39 -16.25
CA TYR A 219 7.32 -0.81 -16.23
C TYR A 219 7.25 0.73 -16.25
N ASP A 220 7.92 1.38 -15.30
CA ASP A 220 7.96 2.85 -15.19
C ASP A 220 9.27 3.45 -15.69
N GLY A 221 10.33 2.65 -15.82
CA GLY A 221 11.64 3.13 -16.25
C GLY A 221 12.68 3.25 -15.14
N PRO A 222 13.91 3.68 -15.48
CA PRO A 222 14.94 4.00 -14.49
C PRO A 222 14.55 5.25 -13.70
N ALA A 223 14.71 5.20 -12.37
CA ALA A 223 14.51 6.36 -11.49
C ALA A 223 15.82 7.10 -11.21
N GLU A 224 16.89 6.34 -10.98
CA GLU A 224 18.25 6.83 -10.75
C GLU A 224 19.23 5.81 -11.29
N ALA A 225 20.33 6.23 -11.91
CA ALA A 225 21.40 5.33 -12.33
C ALA A 225 22.65 6.12 -12.74
N ARG A 226 23.80 5.44 -12.70
CA ARG A 226 25.02 5.88 -13.34
C ARG A 226 25.09 5.36 -14.77
N VAL A 227 25.63 6.16 -15.67
CA VAL A 227 25.88 5.75 -17.06
C VAL A 227 27.26 5.08 -17.15
N ALA A 228 27.30 3.83 -17.60
CA ALA A 228 28.52 3.10 -17.89
C ALA A 228 29.12 3.52 -19.25
N PRO A 229 30.43 3.29 -19.50
CA PRO A 229 31.10 3.70 -20.75
C PRO A 229 30.50 3.10 -22.03
N ASP A 230 29.82 1.96 -21.93
CA ASP A 230 29.16 1.28 -23.04
C ASP A 230 27.71 1.74 -23.26
N GLY A 231 27.24 2.74 -22.50
CA GLY A 231 25.90 3.31 -22.63
C GLY A 231 24.81 2.52 -21.91
N ARG A 232 25.16 1.63 -20.98
CA ARG A 232 24.20 1.00 -20.05
C ARG A 232 24.02 1.81 -18.78
N LEU A 233 22.85 1.65 -18.15
CA LEU A 233 22.60 2.17 -16.80
C LEU A 233 22.98 1.11 -15.75
N VAL A 234 23.78 1.52 -14.76
CA VAL A 234 24.35 0.69 -13.69
C VAL A 234 24.28 1.42 -12.36
N ASP A 235 24.48 0.74 -11.23
CA ASP A 235 24.48 1.32 -9.88
C ASP A 235 23.28 2.25 -9.66
N GLY A 236 22.06 1.71 -9.73
CA GLY A 236 20.84 2.50 -9.85
C GLY A 236 19.58 1.76 -9.43
N VAL A 237 18.42 2.31 -9.77
CA VAL A 237 17.11 1.75 -9.46
C VAL A 237 16.18 1.87 -10.65
N VAL A 238 15.48 0.77 -10.92
CA VAL A 238 14.40 0.68 -11.91
C VAL A 238 13.07 0.54 -11.19
N LEU A 239 12.04 1.23 -11.68
CA LEU A 239 10.72 1.21 -11.07
C LEU A 239 9.70 0.44 -11.90
N PHE A 240 8.84 -0.26 -11.17
CA PHE A 240 7.62 -0.87 -11.67
C PHE A 240 6.45 -0.36 -10.85
N ARG A 241 5.34 -0.04 -11.49
CA ARG A 241 4.09 0.38 -10.83
C ARG A 241 3.15 -0.82 -10.71
N LEU A 242 2.67 -1.04 -9.50
CA LEU A 242 1.54 -1.93 -9.24
C LEU A 242 0.28 -1.07 -9.29
N LEU A 243 -0.58 -1.36 -10.26
CA LEU A 243 -1.79 -0.60 -10.54
C LEU A 243 -3.03 -1.47 -10.32
N THR A 244 -4.16 -0.86 -9.98
CA THR A 244 -5.46 -1.54 -9.84
C THR A 244 -6.57 -0.75 -10.52
N GLY A 245 -7.61 -1.43 -10.98
CA GLY A 245 -8.79 -0.76 -11.53
C GLY A 245 -9.76 -1.71 -12.23
N PRO A 246 -10.83 -1.18 -12.85
CA PRO A 246 -11.87 -1.97 -13.47
C PRO A 246 -11.31 -2.87 -14.59
N ALA A 247 -11.80 -4.11 -14.66
CA ALA A 247 -11.38 -5.08 -15.67
C ALA A 247 -11.76 -4.67 -17.11
N ARG A 248 -12.73 -3.76 -17.28
CA ARG A 248 -13.11 -3.17 -18.57
C ARG A 248 -12.93 -1.65 -18.51
N PRO A 249 -12.41 -1.01 -19.58
CA PRO A 249 -12.44 0.45 -19.69
C PRO A 249 -13.87 0.93 -19.51
N VAL A 250 -14.05 1.85 -18.58
CA VAL A 250 -15.37 2.43 -18.32
C VAL A 250 -15.71 3.34 -19.50
N PRO A 251 -16.83 3.11 -20.22
CA PRO A 251 -17.23 3.98 -21.32
C PRO A 251 -17.30 5.42 -20.82
N VAL A 252 -16.64 6.34 -21.53
CA VAL A 252 -16.78 7.77 -21.26
C VAL A 252 -18.21 8.13 -21.62
N SER A 253 -19.09 8.22 -20.62
CA SER A 253 -20.39 8.84 -20.83
C SER A 253 -20.13 10.31 -21.11
N GLU A 254 -20.61 10.81 -22.25
CA GLU A 254 -20.68 12.23 -22.55
C GLU A 254 -21.69 12.90 -21.59
N GLY A 255 -21.30 13.05 -20.33
CA GLY A 255 -22.07 13.71 -19.29
C GLY A 255 -21.70 15.19 -19.18
N ASN A 256 -22.71 16.05 -19.17
CA ASN A 256 -22.73 17.52 -18.99
C ASN A 256 -21.39 18.27 -19.07
N ALA A 257 -21.25 19.07 -20.13
CA ALA A 257 -20.11 19.95 -20.44
C ALA A 257 -19.72 20.99 -19.36
N LEU A 258 -20.47 21.08 -18.26
CA LEU A 258 -20.22 21.98 -17.14
C LEU A 258 -19.32 21.37 -16.05
N VAL A 259 -19.09 20.06 -16.06
CA VAL A 259 -18.15 19.38 -15.15
C VAL A 259 -16.96 18.89 -15.99
N ARG A 260 -16.14 19.84 -16.47
CA ARG A 260 -14.82 19.50 -17.01
C ARG A 260 -13.90 19.21 -15.84
N ILE A 261 -13.85 17.95 -15.42
CA ILE A 261 -12.75 17.45 -14.62
C ILE A 261 -11.53 17.43 -15.54
N GLU A 262 -10.46 18.11 -15.13
CA GLU A 262 -9.12 17.89 -15.68
C GLU A 262 -8.73 16.44 -15.40
N ARG A 263 -9.18 15.53 -16.28
CA ARG A 263 -8.63 14.19 -16.36
C ARG A 263 -7.15 14.38 -16.66
N ALA A 264 -6.27 13.86 -15.81
CA ALA A 264 -4.89 13.64 -16.20
C ALA A 264 -4.95 12.92 -17.56
N ALA A 265 -4.42 13.59 -18.58
CA ALA A 265 -4.62 13.22 -19.97
C ALA A 265 -4.26 11.74 -20.18
N GLY A 266 -5.20 10.93 -20.67
CA GLY A 266 -4.92 9.59 -21.22
C GLY A 266 -4.82 8.40 -20.26
N GLY A 267 -5.24 8.50 -18.99
CA GLY A 267 -5.20 7.36 -18.06
C GLY A 267 -6.09 6.18 -18.50
N ASP A 268 -5.56 4.97 -18.46
CA ASP A 268 -6.22 3.71 -18.83
C ASP A 268 -7.21 3.18 -17.78
N GLY A 269 -7.62 4.05 -16.86
CA GLY A 269 -8.56 3.75 -15.78
C GLY A 269 -7.93 3.02 -14.61
N LEU A 270 -6.61 3.05 -14.44
CA LEU A 270 -5.91 2.39 -13.34
C LEU A 270 -5.32 3.40 -12.34
N ASP A 271 -5.36 3.04 -11.06
CA ASP A 271 -4.71 3.78 -9.98
C ASP A 271 -3.44 3.08 -9.53
N GLU A 272 -2.43 3.87 -9.15
CA GLU A 272 -1.21 3.35 -8.54
C GLU A 272 -1.47 2.94 -7.09
N VAL A 273 -1.18 1.68 -6.78
CA VAL A 273 -1.26 1.11 -5.42
C VAL A 273 0.11 1.17 -4.74
N ALA A 274 1.16 0.81 -5.49
CA ALA A 274 2.52 0.78 -4.97
C ALA A 274 3.55 0.85 -6.10
N ARG A 275 4.80 1.11 -5.71
CA ARG A 275 5.97 1.00 -6.58
C ARG A 275 6.87 -0.13 -6.09
N ILE A 276 7.41 -0.89 -7.03
CA ILE A 276 8.42 -1.91 -6.79
C ILE A 276 9.73 -1.38 -7.37
N ALA A 277 10.73 -1.25 -6.52
CA ALA A 277 12.07 -0.81 -6.89
C ALA A 277 12.98 -2.02 -7.07
N VAL A 278 13.65 -2.10 -8.22
CA VAL A 278 14.68 -3.11 -8.51
C VAL A 278 16.04 -2.41 -8.49
N PRO A 279 16.89 -2.64 -7.48
CA PRO A 279 18.24 -2.11 -7.48
C PRO A 279 19.08 -2.78 -8.57
N LEU A 280 19.92 -2.00 -9.24
CA LEU A 280 20.86 -2.43 -10.26
C LEU A 280 22.28 -2.46 -9.68
N ASP A 281 23.00 -3.54 -9.96
CA ASP A 281 24.41 -3.72 -9.63
C ASP A 281 25.34 -2.94 -10.58
N ALA A 282 26.65 -3.09 -10.38
CA ALA A 282 27.69 -2.46 -11.19
C ALA A 282 27.71 -2.94 -12.66
N GLU A 283 27.08 -4.08 -12.95
CA GLU A 283 26.89 -4.59 -14.30
C GLU A 283 25.54 -4.18 -14.93
N GLY A 284 24.68 -3.50 -14.17
CA GLY A 284 23.34 -3.06 -14.60
C GLY A 284 22.26 -4.14 -14.49
N ARG A 285 22.52 -5.20 -13.71
CA ARG A 285 21.56 -6.28 -13.44
C ARG A 285 20.90 -6.08 -12.10
N GLY A 286 19.67 -6.55 -11.96
CA GLY A 286 18.92 -6.39 -10.72
C GLY A 286 17.93 -7.52 -10.51
N ARG A 287 17.62 -7.79 -9.24
CA ARG A 287 16.56 -8.73 -8.87
C ARG A 287 15.87 -8.26 -7.61
N VAL A 288 14.55 -8.43 -7.57
CA VAL A 288 13.76 -8.21 -6.35
C VAL A 288 12.72 -9.32 -6.19
N THR A 289 12.43 -9.65 -4.94
CA THR A 289 11.21 -10.35 -4.54
C THR A 289 10.51 -9.48 -3.52
N ASP A 290 9.36 -8.92 -3.91
CA ASP A 290 8.55 -8.02 -3.08
C ASP A 290 7.70 -8.83 -2.08
N PRO A 291 7.31 -8.28 -0.92
CA PRO A 291 6.52 -9.01 0.09
C PRO A 291 5.16 -9.52 -0.39
N ARG A 292 4.65 -9.03 -1.53
CA ARG A 292 3.44 -9.56 -2.19
C ARG A 292 3.67 -10.86 -2.96
N GLY A 293 4.91 -11.34 -3.05
CA GLY A 293 5.32 -12.53 -3.82
C GLY A 293 5.67 -12.25 -5.29
N ILE A 294 5.70 -10.98 -5.69
CA ILE A 294 6.10 -10.56 -7.04
C ILE A 294 7.63 -10.62 -7.13
N SER A 295 8.15 -11.28 -8.16
CA SER A 295 9.60 -11.40 -8.39
C SER A 295 9.99 -10.95 -9.79
N ILE A 296 10.93 -10.01 -9.88
CA ILE A 296 11.36 -9.37 -11.12
C ILE A 296 12.87 -9.49 -11.24
N GLU A 297 13.35 -9.85 -12.42
CA GLU A 297 14.76 -9.83 -12.80
C GLU A 297 14.96 -8.84 -13.94
N VAL A 298 16.01 -8.03 -13.84
CA VAL A 298 16.45 -7.07 -14.86
C VAL A 298 17.86 -7.48 -15.28
N ASP A 299 18.05 -7.74 -16.57
CA ASP A 299 19.35 -8.13 -17.13
C ASP A 299 20.17 -6.91 -17.59
N ARG A 300 19.49 -5.89 -18.12
CA ARG A 300 20.12 -4.62 -18.50
C ARG A 300 19.08 -3.52 -18.65
N VAL A 301 19.55 -2.28 -18.55
CA VAL A 301 18.79 -1.08 -18.90
C VAL A 301 19.64 -0.21 -19.82
N ASP A 302 19.06 0.16 -20.95
CA ASP A 302 19.69 0.98 -21.98
C ASP A 302 19.48 2.48 -21.66
N LEU A 303 20.35 3.34 -22.20
CA LEU A 303 20.28 4.80 -22.04
C LEU A 303 18.97 5.44 -22.51
N ASP A 304 18.24 4.79 -23.42
CA ASP A 304 16.93 5.24 -23.90
C ASP A 304 15.79 4.90 -22.92
N GLY A 305 16.10 4.22 -21.80
CA GLY A 305 15.15 3.84 -20.76
C GLY A 305 14.54 2.45 -20.96
N ARG A 306 14.85 1.74 -22.06
CA ARG A 306 14.38 0.37 -22.26
C ARG A 306 15.12 -0.60 -21.37
N ALA A 307 14.43 -1.64 -20.93
CA ALA A 307 15.01 -2.67 -20.09
C ALA A 307 14.77 -4.08 -20.65
N SER A 308 15.73 -4.96 -20.41
CA SER A 308 15.58 -6.41 -20.60
C SER A 308 15.12 -7.02 -19.27
N VAL A 309 13.85 -7.41 -19.20
CA VAL A 309 13.19 -7.78 -17.94
C VAL A 309 12.57 -9.18 -18.04
N LYS A 310 12.51 -9.86 -16.91
CA LYS A 310 11.87 -11.15 -16.73
C LYS A 310 11.02 -11.15 -15.45
N LEU A 311 9.72 -11.38 -15.59
CA LEU A 311 8.81 -11.59 -14.47
C LEU A 311 8.86 -13.07 -14.06
N THR A 312 9.48 -13.38 -12.92
CA THR A 312 9.63 -14.77 -12.45
C THR A 312 8.48 -15.23 -11.55
N SER A 313 7.74 -14.29 -10.97
CA SER A 313 6.51 -14.55 -10.21
C SER A 313 5.64 -13.31 -10.18
N GLY A 314 4.31 -13.47 -10.34
CA GLY A 314 3.32 -12.43 -10.07
C GLY A 314 2.72 -12.55 -8.67
N LEU A 315 1.53 -11.99 -8.47
CA LEU A 315 0.76 -12.27 -7.25
C LEU A 315 0.37 -13.75 -7.23
N PRO A 316 0.48 -14.44 -6.09
CA PRO A 316 0.03 -15.83 -5.98
C PRO A 316 -1.49 -15.91 -6.14
N ALA A 317 -1.97 -17.02 -6.71
CA ALA A 317 -3.40 -17.31 -6.73
C ALA A 317 -3.92 -17.51 -5.29
N GLY A 318 -5.15 -17.07 -5.03
CA GLY A 318 -5.75 -17.18 -3.70
C GLY A 318 -5.91 -15.85 -2.97
N ARG A 319 -6.14 -15.94 -1.65
CA ARG A 319 -6.37 -14.78 -0.79
C ARG A 319 -5.08 -13.97 -0.63
N THR A 320 -5.14 -12.65 -0.83
CA THR A 320 -3.97 -11.76 -0.70
C THR A 320 -4.34 -10.33 -0.25
N LEU A 321 -3.31 -9.56 0.10
CA LEU A 321 -3.35 -8.13 0.38
C LEU A 321 -2.41 -7.41 -0.60
N LEU A 322 -2.83 -6.27 -1.16
CA LEU A 322 -1.96 -5.47 -2.04
C LEU A 322 -1.04 -4.54 -1.26
N LEU A 323 -1.37 -4.24 -0.02
CA LEU A 323 -0.54 -3.45 0.87
C LEU A 323 -0.15 -4.35 2.05
N PRO A 324 0.98 -5.09 1.95
CA PRO A 324 1.39 -5.98 3.03
C PRO A 324 1.63 -5.19 4.32
N PRO A 325 1.49 -5.82 5.50
CA PRO A 325 1.84 -5.19 6.76
C PRO A 325 3.30 -4.70 6.74
N PRO A 326 3.58 -3.48 7.24
CA PRO A 326 4.94 -2.96 7.26
C PRO A 326 5.81 -3.77 8.21
N THR A 327 7.05 -4.01 7.81
CA THR A 327 8.08 -4.67 8.61
C THR A 327 9.05 -3.66 9.22
N ARG A 328 9.89 -4.11 10.18
CA ARG A 328 10.97 -3.28 10.72
C ARG A 328 11.91 -2.79 9.62
N ASP A 329 12.22 -3.66 8.67
CA ASP A 329 13.14 -3.34 7.58
C ASP A 329 12.54 -2.28 6.65
N ASP A 330 11.24 -2.36 6.36
CA ASP A 330 10.53 -1.31 5.58
C ASP A 330 10.60 0.05 6.30
N PHE A 331 10.36 0.04 7.61
CA PHE A 331 10.44 1.26 8.43
C PHE A 331 11.86 1.84 8.44
N LEU A 332 12.87 1.00 8.68
CA LEU A 332 14.27 1.43 8.69
C LEU A 332 14.72 1.94 7.32
N ALA A 333 14.33 1.27 6.24
CA ALA A 333 14.61 1.72 4.88
C ALA A 333 14.00 3.10 4.60
N MET A 334 12.77 3.33 5.06
CA MET A 334 12.10 4.63 4.96
C MET A 334 12.86 5.70 5.75
N VAL A 335 13.16 5.45 7.03
CA VAL A 335 13.88 6.39 7.92
C VAL A 335 15.25 6.75 7.35
N ASN A 336 16.02 5.74 6.97
CA ASN A 336 17.34 5.90 6.36
C ASN A 336 17.27 6.76 5.10
N ARG A 337 16.28 6.53 4.21
CA ARG A 337 16.06 7.39 3.03
C ARG A 337 15.76 8.84 3.38
N MET A 338 14.91 9.11 4.38
CA MET A 338 14.57 10.48 4.78
C MET A 338 15.75 11.25 5.37
N ILE A 339 16.70 10.57 5.99
CA ILE A 339 17.91 11.19 6.52
C ILE A 339 19.06 11.19 5.51
N GLY A 340 18.80 10.86 4.24
CA GLY A 340 19.77 10.87 3.15
C GLY A 340 20.79 9.75 3.22
N ARG A 341 20.47 8.65 3.91
CA ARG A 341 21.30 7.45 4.02
C ARG A 341 20.59 6.33 3.28
N SER A 342 20.88 6.13 2.00
CA SER A 342 20.37 4.96 1.28
C SER A 342 21.44 3.86 1.31
N PRO A 343 21.06 2.57 1.44
CA PRO A 343 22.00 1.50 1.11
C PRO A 343 22.49 1.71 -0.33
N ALA A 344 23.81 1.68 -0.52
CA ALA A 344 24.46 1.68 -1.83
C ALA A 344 24.19 0.36 -2.55
#